data_AF-A0A009R2G1-F1
#
_entry.id   AF-A0A009R2G1-F1
#
_cell.length_a   1.000
_cell.length_b   1.000
_cell.length_c   1.000
_cell.angle_alpha   90.00
_cell.angle_beta   90.00
_cell.angle_gamma   90.00
#
_symmetry.space_group_name_H-M   'P 1'
#
loop_
_entity.id
_entity.type
_entity.pdbx_description
1 polymer ?
#
loop_
_entity_poly.entity_id
_entity_poly.type
_entity_poly.pdbx_seq_one_letter_code
_entity_poly.pdbx_strand_id
1 'polypeptide(L)'
;MSEIWSFDYKNGWQRENDFIDRIVALHQEDDISKVLKILEYNSTSGIYAMNDNILGDPIKIYVNSRDSKNTTLPKYLIEFSPIGDEVEYLGARNLPSLIELLNKLTPLVTATTVCDYINDKYAK
;
A
#
# COMPACT_ATOMS: atom_id res chain seq x y z
N MET A 1 1.78 -11.11 -13.15
CA MET A 1 1.07 -11.74 -12.02
C MET A 1 1.66 -11.14 -10.77
N SER A 2 1.00 -10.16 -10.18
CA SER A 2 1.45 -9.54 -8.93
C SER A 2 0.80 -10.23 -7.74
N GLU A 3 1.57 -10.87 -6.87
CA GLU A 3 0.97 -11.43 -5.65
C GLU A 3 0.62 -10.32 -4.66
N ILE A 4 -0.63 -10.31 -4.17
CA ILE A 4 -1.03 -9.43 -3.08
C ILE A 4 -0.79 -10.15 -1.75
N TRP A 5 -0.12 -9.47 -0.84
CA TRP A 5 0.13 -9.95 0.51
C TRP A 5 -0.61 -9.09 1.51
N SER A 6 -1.09 -9.70 2.60
CA SER A 6 -1.59 -8.99 3.77
C SER A 6 -0.73 -9.28 4.99
N PHE A 7 -0.66 -8.32 5.90
CA PHE A 7 -0.03 -8.51 7.19
C PHE A 7 -1.11 -8.72 8.27
N ASP A 8 -0.91 -9.71 9.12
CA ASP A 8 -1.67 -9.92 10.35
C ASP A 8 -0.74 -9.79 11.56
N TYR A 9 -1.12 -8.97 12.54
CA TYR A 9 -0.26 -8.68 13.70
C TYR A 9 0.08 -9.90 14.57
N LYS A 10 -0.70 -10.99 14.50
CA LYS A 10 -0.45 -12.23 15.24
C LYS A 10 0.23 -13.28 14.39
N ASN A 11 -0.17 -13.40 13.13
CA ASN A 11 0.22 -14.50 12.25
C ASN A 11 1.28 -14.12 11.21
N GLY A 12 1.62 -12.83 11.09
CA GLY A 12 2.59 -12.33 10.13
C GLY A 12 2.03 -12.20 8.72
N TRP A 13 2.86 -12.45 7.70
CA TRP A 13 2.50 -12.33 6.29
C TRP A 13 1.55 -13.44 5.86
N GLN A 14 0.48 -13.05 5.18
CA GLN A 14 -0.56 -13.92 4.63
C GLN A 14 -0.73 -13.62 3.16
N ARG A 15 -0.79 -14.67 2.34
CA ARG A 15 -1.05 -14.51 0.91
C ARG A 15 -2.53 -14.21 0.70
N GLU A 16 -2.82 -13.18 -0.07
CA GLU A 16 -4.18 -12.86 -0.50
C GLU A 16 -4.44 -13.36 -1.93
N ASN A 17 -5.72 -13.47 -2.28
CA ASN A 17 -6.09 -13.58 -3.68
C ASN A 17 -5.74 -12.27 -4.38
N ASP A 18 -5.15 -12.35 -5.57
CA ASP A 18 -4.90 -11.17 -6.39
C ASP A 18 -6.22 -10.62 -6.95
N PHE A 19 -6.89 -9.81 -6.15
CA PHE A 19 -8.19 -9.23 -6.47
C PHE A 19 -8.05 -8.01 -7.38
N ILE A 20 -6.88 -7.38 -7.46
CA ILE A 20 -6.61 -6.24 -8.34
C ILE A 20 -6.54 -6.74 -9.78
N ASP A 21 -5.65 -7.70 -10.08
CA ASP A 21 -5.51 -8.24 -11.45
C ASP A 21 -6.83 -8.86 -11.94
N ARG A 22 -7.60 -9.47 -11.03
CA ARG A 22 -8.93 -10.02 -11.37
C ARG A 22 -9.91 -8.94 -11.82
N ILE A 23 -9.96 -7.79 -11.15
CA ILE A 23 -10.87 -6.70 -11.53
C ILE A 23 -10.37 -6.00 -12.79
N VAL A 24 -9.05 -5.79 -12.93
CA VAL A 24 -8.43 -5.29 -14.18
C VAL A 24 -8.87 -6.14 -15.36
N ALA A 25 -8.69 -7.46 -15.28
CA ALA A 25 -9.05 -8.38 -16.35
C ALA A 25 -10.57 -8.45 -16.61
N LEU A 26 -11.39 -8.42 -15.56
CA LEU A 26 -12.86 -8.51 -15.68
C LEU A 26 -13.47 -7.26 -16.30
N HIS A 27 -12.94 -6.08 -15.98
CA HIS A 27 -13.49 -4.79 -16.41
C HIS A 27 -12.71 -4.15 -17.56
N GLN A 28 -11.59 -4.75 -18.01
CA GLN A 28 -10.68 -4.17 -19.00
C GLN A 28 -10.24 -2.75 -18.61
N GLU A 29 -9.90 -2.57 -17.33
CA GLU A 29 -9.55 -1.27 -16.77
C GLU A 29 -8.14 -1.31 -16.19
N ASP A 30 -7.22 -0.61 -16.85
CA ASP A 30 -5.80 -0.52 -16.45
C ASP A 30 -5.53 0.65 -15.48
N ASP A 31 -6.47 1.60 -15.34
CA ASP A 31 -6.35 2.68 -14.36
C ASP A 31 -6.67 2.15 -12.95
N ILE A 32 -5.60 1.92 -12.16
CA ILE A 32 -5.71 1.43 -10.78
C ILE A 32 -6.61 2.30 -9.92
N SER A 33 -6.65 3.63 -10.14
CA SER A 33 -7.52 4.52 -9.35
C SER A 33 -9.01 4.19 -9.56
N LYS A 34 -9.39 3.73 -10.75
CA LYS A 34 -10.75 3.28 -11.03
C LYS A 34 -10.99 1.85 -10.55
N VAL A 35 -10.01 0.97 -10.65
CA VAL A 35 -10.06 -0.39 -10.09
C VAL A 35 -10.33 -0.33 -8.58
N LEU A 36 -9.61 0.53 -7.86
CA LEU A 36 -9.82 0.74 -6.43
C LEU A 36 -11.21 1.28 -6.11
N LYS A 37 -11.77 2.17 -6.94
CA LYS A 37 -13.16 2.63 -6.80
C LYS A 37 -14.17 1.51 -7.02
N ILE A 38 -13.98 0.64 -8.01
CA ILE A 38 -14.84 -0.54 -8.25
C ILE A 38 -14.79 -1.49 -7.04
N LEU A 39 -13.62 -1.63 -6.44
CA LEU A 39 -13.40 -2.40 -5.21
C LEU A 39 -13.89 -1.67 -3.95
N GLU A 40 -14.44 -0.47 -4.07
CA GLU A 40 -14.93 0.38 -2.98
C GLU A 40 -13.85 0.79 -1.96
N TYR A 41 -12.62 0.92 -2.43
CA TYR A 41 -11.52 1.52 -1.68
C TYR A 41 -11.54 3.04 -1.84
N ASN A 42 -11.57 3.75 -0.71
CA ASN A 42 -11.50 5.19 -0.67
C ASN A 42 -10.17 5.61 -0.03
N SER A 43 -9.48 6.56 -0.66
CA SER A 43 -8.22 7.09 -0.12
C SER A 43 -8.50 7.79 1.21
N THR A 44 -7.76 7.41 2.24
CA THR A 44 -7.56 8.26 3.41
C THR A 44 -6.30 9.08 3.17
N SER A 45 -6.33 10.37 3.49
CA SER A 45 -5.15 11.25 3.37
C SER A 45 -3.93 10.56 4.00
N GLY A 46 -2.79 10.59 3.30
CA GLY A 46 -1.57 9.90 3.72
C GLY A 46 -1.18 10.25 5.16
N ILE A 47 -0.77 9.26 5.94
CA ILE A 47 -0.38 9.46 7.35
C ILE A 47 0.93 10.28 7.47
N TYR A 48 1.68 10.44 6.37
CA TYR A 48 3.02 11.04 6.36
C TYR A 48 3.12 12.33 5.53
N ALA A 49 2.25 13.31 5.80
CA ALA A 49 2.25 14.61 5.14
C ALA A 49 3.54 15.47 5.28
N MET A 50 4.60 14.97 5.93
CA MET A 50 5.85 15.72 6.16
C MET A 50 6.93 15.48 5.08
N ASN A 51 6.83 14.43 4.25
CA ASN A 51 7.83 14.15 3.20
C ASN A 51 7.25 14.12 1.76
N ASP A 52 6.00 14.54 1.58
CA ASP A 52 5.21 14.41 0.34
C ASP A 52 5.90 14.98 -0.91
N ASN A 53 6.68 16.06 -0.78
CA ASN A 53 7.25 16.76 -1.94
C ASN A 53 8.53 16.11 -2.53
N ILE A 54 9.20 15.21 -1.80
CA ILE A 54 10.47 14.62 -2.27
C ILE A 54 10.26 13.20 -2.82
N LEU A 55 9.29 12.45 -2.27
CA LEU A 55 9.09 11.03 -2.57
C LEU A 55 7.73 10.67 -3.18
N GLY A 56 6.84 11.65 -3.36
CA GLY A 56 5.54 11.42 -4.03
C GLY A 56 4.60 10.49 -3.27
N ASP A 57 4.47 10.71 -1.96
CA ASP A 57 3.61 9.94 -1.04
C ASP A 57 3.98 8.44 -0.95
N PRO A 58 5.08 8.09 -0.27
CA PRO A 58 5.65 6.74 -0.31
C PRO A 58 4.77 5.66 0.34
N ILE A 59 3.78 6.08 1.13
CA ILE A 59 2.77 5.21 1.72
C ILE A 59 1.40 5.90 1.59
N LYS A 60 0.49 5.34 0.79
CA LYS A 60 -0.93 5.73 0.78
C LYS A 60 -1.78 4.62 1.35
N ILE A 61 -2.86 5.01 2.03
CA ILE A 61 -3.78 4.08 2.67
C ILE A 61 -5.17 4.28 2.09
N TYR A 62 -5.76 3.18 1.67
CA TYR A 62 -7.14 3.10 1.21
C TYR A 62 -7.96 2.26 2.19
N VAL A 63 -9.17 2.73 2.48
CA VAL A 63 -10.11 2.03 3.35
C VAL A 63 -11.24 1.49 2.51
N ASN A 64 -11.49 0.19 2.61
CA ASN A 64 -12.63 -0.44 1.96
C ASN A 64 -13.91 -0.03 2.68
N SER A 65 -14.91 0.52 1.98
CA SER A 65 -16.18 0.90 2.59
C SER A 65 -17.12 -0.27 2.84
N ARG A 66 -16.85 -1.47 2.31
CA ARG A 66 -17.67 -2.66 2.61
C ARG A 66 -17.54 -3.03 4.08
N ASP A 67 -18.67 -3.44 4.65
CA ASP A 67 -18.75 -3.88 6.04
C ASP A 67 -17.94 -5.18 6.21
N SER A 68 -17.04 -5.19 7.20
CA SER A 68 -15.94 -6.16 7.33
C SER A 68 -16.39 -7.60 7.62
N LYS A 69 -17.70 -7.84 7.78
CA LYS A 69 -18.23 -9.17 8.13
C LYS A 69 -18.40 -10.11 6.94
N ASN A 70 -18.48 -9.60 5.70
CA ASN A 70 -18.82 -10.42 4.52
C ASN A 70 -17.93 -10.20 3.29
N THR A 71 -16.78 -9.52 3.44
CA THR A 71 -15.85 -9.28 2.32
C THR A 71 -14.61 -10.15 2.46
N THR A 72 -14.21 -10.78 1.34
CA THR A 72 -12.92 -11.48 1.21
C THR A 72 -11.75 -10.50 1.09
N LEU A 73 -12.02 -9.22 0.81
CA LEU A 73 -11.02 -8.17 0.64
C LEU A 73 -10.48 -7.66 1.99
N PRO A 74 -9.20 -7.25 2.06
CA PRO A 74 -8.65 -6.55 3.21
C PRO A 74 -9.41 -5.27 3.54
N LYS A 75 -9.54 -4.92 4.83
CA LYS A 75 -10.19 -3.67 5.24
C LYS A 75 -9.38 -2.45 4.84
N TYR A 76 -8.06 -2.57 4.90
CA TYR A 76 -7.10 -1.54 4.52
C TYR A 76 -6.23 -2.08 3.38
N LEU A 77 -6.00 -1.24 2.38
CA LEU A 77 -5.03 -1.46 1.32
C LEU A 77 -3.98 -0.36 1.38
N ILE A 78 -2.72 -0.74 1.32
CA ILE A 78 -1.58 0.15 1.42
C ILE A 78 -0.90 0.14 0.05
N GLU A 79 -0.79 1.30 -0.58
CA GLU A 79 0.10 1.53 -1.72
C GLU A 79 1.46 1.94 -1.15
N PHE A 80 2.47 1.13 -1.42
CA PHE A 80 3.82 1.34 -0.94
C PHE A 80 4.75 1.57 -2.13
N SER A 81 5.36 2.76 -2.17
CA SER A 81 6.33 3.13 -3.19
C SER A 81 7.48 3.91 -2.53
N PRO A 82 8.47 3.21 -1.95
CA PRO A 82 9.56 3.87 -1.23
C PRO A 82 10.50 4.65 -2.16
N ILE A 83 10.61 4.24 -3.43
CA ILE A 83 11.32 4.93 -4.52
C ILE A 83 10.39 4.83 -5.73
N GLY A 84 10.04 5.97 -6.33
CA GLY A 84 8.84 6.21 -7.15
C GLY A 84 8.61 5.42 -8.44
N ASP A 85 9.30 4.30 -8.66
CA ASP A 85 9.16 3.46 -9.86
C ASP A 85 8.48 2.12 -9.58
N GLU A 86 8.57 1.58 -8.36
CA GLU A 86 7.91 0.33 -7.98
C GLU A 86 6.79 0.59 -6.96
N VAL A 87 5.59 0.17 -7.33
CA VAL A 87 4.39 0.28 -6.50
C VAL A 87 3.97 -1.13 -6.06
N GLU A 88 3.94 -1.33 -4.76
CA GLU A 88 3.41 -2.55 -4.15
C GLU A 88 2.07 -2.27 -3.45
N TYR A 89 1.15 -3.23 -3.56
CA TYR A 89 -0.12 -3.19 -2.85
C TYR A 89 -0.14 -4.24 -1.73
N LEU A 90 -0.28 -3.78 -0.49
CA LEU A 90 -0.28 -4.60 0.71
C LEU A 90 -1.61 -4.48 1.46
N GLY A 91 -2.12 -5.58 1.99
CA GLY A 91 -3.38 -5.62 2.73
C GLY A 91 -3.19 -5.59 4.25
N ALA A 92 -4.19 -5.06 4.96
CA ALA A 92 -4.39 -5.32 6.38
C ALA A 92 -5.87 -5.50 6.69
N ARG A 93 -6.21 -6.56 7.44
CA ARG A 93 -7.62 -6.93 7.72
C ARG A 93 -8.21 -6.19 8.92
N ASN A 94 -7.37 -5.63 9.78
CA ASN A 94 -7.79 -4.92 10.99
C ASN A 94 -6.79 -3.82 11.36
N LEU A 95 -7.21 -2.89 12.22
CA LEU A 95 -6.41 -1.73 12.61
C LEU A 95 -5.08 -2.10 13.30
N PRO A 96 -5.02 -3.07 14.23
CA PRO A 96 -3.74 -3.51 14.80
C PRO A 96 -2.73 -3.97 13.75
N SER A 97 -3.20 -4.73 12.75
CA SER A 97 -2.31 -5.19 11.66
C SER A 97 -1.85 -4.05 10.76
N LEU A 98 -2.72 -3.05 10.52
CA LEU A 98 -2.32 -1.84 9.80
C LEU A 98 -1.22 -1.09 10.56
N ILE A 99 -1.41 -0.83 11.86
CA ILE A 99 -0.43 -0.12 12.69
C ILE A 99 0.91 -0.87 12.66
N GLU A 100 0.89 -2.19 12.84
CA GLU A 100 2.09 -3.01 12.82
C GLU A 100 2.78 -3.06 11.46
N LEU A 101 2.01 -3.02 10.37
CA LEU A 101 2.55 -2.94 9.02
C LEU A 101 3.22 -1.58 8.80
N LEU A 102 2.57 -0.47 9.19
CA LEU A 102 3.14 0.87 9.10
C LEU A 102 4.43 0.99 9.92
N ASN A 103 4.48 0.40 11.12
CA ASN A 103 5.70 0.35 11.94
C ASN A 103 6.88 -0.36 11.24
N LYS A 104 6.61 -1.22 10.25
CA LYS A 104 7.63 -1.91 9.44
C LYS A 104 7.99 -1.14 8.17
N LEU A 105 7.02 -0.52 7.51
CA LEU A 105 7.22 0.22 6.27
C LEU A 105 7.87 1.60 6.50
N THR A 106 7.49 2.32 7.56
CA THR A 106 8.01 3.67 7.82
C THR A 106 9.54 3.71 8.02
N PRO A 107 10.16 2.79 8.77
CA PRO A 107 11.62 2.73 8.86
C PRO A 107 12.28 2.46 7.50
N LEU A 108 11.66 1.67 6.63
CA LEU A 108 12.17 1.41 5.28
C LEU A 108 12.16 2.69 4.44
N VAL A 109 11.03 3.41 4.40
CA VAL A 109 10.96 4.72 3.72
C VAL A 109 12.07 5.65 4.21
N THR A 110 12.24 5.76 5.52
CA THR A 110 13.26 6.62 6.13
C THR A 110 14.67 6.20 5.74
N ALA A 111 14.99 4.91 5.83
CA ALA A 111 16.30 4.39 5.46
C ALA A 111 16.60 4.65 3.98
N THR A 112 15.64 4.38 3.11
CA THR A 112 15.77 4.60 1.67
C THR A 112 15.99 6.06 1.34
N THR A 113 15.19 6.96 1.94
CA THR A 113 15.35 8.42 1.78
C THR A 113 16.76 8.89 2.16
N VAL A 114 17.29 8.39 3.28
CA VAL A 114 18.62 8.76 3.77
C VAL A 114 19.71 8.21 2.85
N CYS A 115 19.60 6.96 2.41
CA CYS A 115 20.54 6.35 1.48
C CYS A 115 20.58 7.09 0.14
N ASP A 116 19.43 7.43 -0.43
CA ASP A 116 19.35 8.17 -1.69
C ASP A 116 19.96 9.57 -1.54
N TYR A 117 19.65 10.27 -0.45
CA TYR A 117 20.27 11.56 -0.15
C TYR A 117 21.81 11.49 -0.03
N ILE A 118 22.34 10.44 0.63
CA ILE A 118 23.79 10.22 0.73
C ILE A 118 24.37 9.97 -0.67
N ASN A 119 23.77 9.07 -1.45
CA ASN A 119 24.24 8.75 -2.79
C ASN A 119 24.28 10.00 -3.69
N ASP A 120 23.22 10.80 -3.71
CA ASP A 120 23.14 12.04 -4.50
C ASP A 120 24.17 13.08 -4.07
N LYS A 121 24.44 13.16 -2.76
CA LYS A 121 25.39 14.12 -2.20
C LYS A 121 26.84 13.76 -2.53
N TYR A 122 27.18 12.47 -2.60
CA TYR A 122 28.54 11.98 -2.81
C TYR A 122 28.81 11.43 -4.22
N ALA A 123 27.80 11.39 -5.10
CA ALA A 123 27.96 11.08 -6.52
C ALA A 123 28.53 12.25 -7.36
N LYS A 124 28.92 13.36 -6.72
CA LYS A 124 29.57 14.53 -7.33
C LYS A 124 31.08 14.54 -7.12
#